data_AF-A0A399NXP4-F1
#
_entry.id   AF-A0A399NXP4-F1
#
_cell.length_a   1.000
_cell.length_b   1.000
_cell.length_c   1.000
_cell.angle_alpha   90.00
_cell.angle_beta   90.00
_cell.angle_gamma   90.00
#
_symmetry.space_group_name_H-M   'P 1'
#
loop_
_entity.id
_entity.type
_entity.pdbx_description
1 polymer ?
#
loop_
_entity_poly.entity_id
_entity_poly.type
_entity_poly.pdbx_seq_one_letter_code
_entity_poly.pdbx_strand_id
1 'polypeptide(L)'
;LESLRAEVRHRERVLRDAGARDVDDPAAAGALPRLVIVVDELAALLADQDGLHEVVADIAARGRSLGMHLVLCTQRPAGVVRDAVLANCDLRLSLRVNNEADSRALLGTVEAARLADAPAGRCLVGAHGVPARPLQVAVTTLDDLARIAAARATDVPVRRPWLDPLPASVPLADLVAVPRLLRHGSAVPDGGAPAVPFALVDLPAEQRRATAAWCPATDGHLLVVGGPGSGRSTCLRTIRAS
;
A
#
# COMPACT_ATOMS: atom_id res chain seq x y z
N LEU A 1 2.02 -0.98 6.57
CA LEU A 1 3.36 -0.36 6.37
C LEU A 1 4.38 -1.30 5.75
N GLU A 2 4.51 -2.52 6.27
CA GLU A 2 5.52 -3.48 5.80
C GLU A 2 5.40 -3.81 4.31
N SER A 3 4.18 -3.98 3.79
CA SER A 3 3.93 -4.19 2.35
C SER A 3 4.41 -3.03 1.48
N LEU A 4 4.26 -1.77 1.93
CA LEU A 4 4.78 -0.60 1.21
C LEU A 4 6.31 -0.62 1.16
N ARG A 5 6.96 -0.90 2.30
CA ARG A 5 8.42 -1.04 2.35
C ARG A 5 8.91 -2.23 1.51
N ALA A 6 8.16 -3.32 1.48
CA ALA A 6 8.44 -4.47 0.62
C ALA A 6 8.33 -4.09 -0.86
N GLU A 7 7.34 -3.27 -1.21
CA GLU A 7 7.14 -2.80 -2.58
C GLU A 7 8.27 -1.90 -3.08
N VAL A 8 8.72 -0.95 -2.27
CA VAL A 8 9.90 -0.11 -2.57
C VAL A 8 11.11 -1.00 -2.85
N ARG A 9 11.42 -1.92 -1.94
CA ARG A 9 12.55 -2.86 -2.08
C ARG A 9 12.41 -3.78 -3.29
N HIS A 10 11.19 -4.21 -3.63
CA HIS A 10 10.91 -5.03 -4.80
C HIS A 10 11.24 -4.28 -6.08
N ARG A 11 10.73 -3.04 -6.23
CA ARG A 11 11.01 -2.21 -7.39
C ARG A 11 12.50 -1.92 -7.56
N GLU A 12 13.19 -1.59 -6.47
CA GLU A 12 14.65 -1.40 -6.49
C GLU A 12 15.39 -2.63 -6.98
N ARG A 13 14.98 -3.83 -6.55
CA ARG A 13 15.57 -5.08 -7.05
C ARG A 13 15.31 -5.26 -8.53
N VAL A 14 14.06 -5.12 -8.98
CA VAL A 14 13.70 -5.30 -10.40
C VAL A 14 14.49 -4.34 -11.30
N LEU A 15 14.62 -3.06 -10.93
CA LEU A 15 15.41 -2.10 -11.70
C LEU A 15 16.90 -2.45 -11.69
N ARG A 16 17.45 -2.84 -10.53
CA ARG A 16 18.84 -3.26 -10.42
C ARG A 16 19.14 -4.48 -11.28
N ASP A 17 18.27 -5.48 -11.25
CA ASP A 17 18.42 -6.73 -12.00
C ASP A 17 18.30 -6.47 -13.53
N ALA A 18 17.53 -5.46 -13.92
CA ALA A 18 17.46 -4.97 -15.30
C ALA A 18 18.64 -4.06 -15.70
N GLY A 19 19.53 -3.69 -14.78
CA GLY A 19 20.60 -2.72 -15.02
C GLY A 19 20.10 -1.28 -15.26
N ALA A 20 18.87 -0.98 -14.87
CA ALA A 20 18.19 0.30 -15.09
C ALA A 20 18.36 1.25 -13.89
N ARG A 21 18.49 2.55 -14.16
CA ARG A 21 18.58 3.57 -13.09
C ARG A 21 17.22 3.99 -12.55
N ASP A 22 16.20 3.98 -13.41
CA ASP A 22 14.83 4.33 -13.08
C ASP A 22 13.85 3.60 -14.02
N VAL A 23 12.56 3.74 -13.74
CA VAL A 23 11.47 3.09 -14.50
C VAL A 23 11.35 3.58 -15.94
N ASP A 24 11.87 4.76 -16.27
CA ASP A 24 11.80 5.35 -17.61
C ASP A 24 13.01 4.92 -18.48
N ASP A 25 14.00 4.24 -17.89
CA ASP A 25 15.13 3.65 -18.59
C ASP A 25 14.64 2.59 -19.60
N PRO A 26 15.10 2.63 -20.87
CA PRO A 26 14.75 1.61 -21.86
C PRO A 26 15.03 0.17 -21.40
N ALA A 27 16.03 -0.05 -20.55
CA ALA A 27 16.35 -1.36 -19.99
C ALA A 27 15.26 -1.90 -19.03
N ALA A 28 14.44 -1.01 -18.44
CA ALA A 28 13.31 -1.36 -17.58
C ALA A 28 11.96 -1.39 -18.32
N ALA A 29 11.95 -1.24 -19.64
CA ALA A 29 10.72 -1.19 -20.43
C ALA A 29 9.85 -2.44 -20.20
N GLY A 30 8.64 -2.23 -19.65
CA GLY A 30 7.70 -3.30 -19.33
C GLY A 30 8.02 -4.11 -18.07
N ALA A 31 9.12 -3.81 -17.37
CA ALA A 31 9.52 -4.53 -16.15
C ALA A 31 8.63 -4.18 -14.94
N LEU A 32 8.21 -2.92 -14.83
CA LEU A 32 7.37 -2.44 -13.73
C LEU A 32 6.24 -1.53 -14.25
N PRO A 33 4.97 -1.79 -13.88
CA PRO A 33 3.93 -0.80 -14.05
C PRO A 33 4.12 0.35 -13.04
N ARG A 34 3.71 1.56 -13.44
CA ARG A 34 3.62 2.69 -12.51
C ARG A 34 2.54 2.43 -11.48
N LEU A 35 2.82 2.76 -10.21
CA LEU A 35 1.87 2.64 -9.11
C LEU A 35 1.49 4.03 -8.60
N VAL A 36 0.19 4.29 -8.57
CA VAL A 36 -0.38 5.48 -7.93
C VAL A 36 -1.00 5.06 -6.61
N ILE A 37 -0.58 5.69 -5.52
CA ILE A 37 -1.09 5.46 -4.17
C ILE A 37 -1.89 6.69 -3.77
N VAL A 38 -3.19 6.49 -3.53
CA VAL A 38 -4.11 7.57 -3.15
C VAL A 38 -4.45 7.43 -1.66
N VAL A 39 -4.31 8.51 -0.91
CA VAL A 39 -4.65 8.60 0.52
C VAL A 39 -5.61 9.77 0.70
N ASP A 40 -6.89 9.47 0.99
CA ASP A 40 -7.96 10.48 1.01
C ASP A 40 -7.97 11.35 2.29
N GLU A 41 -7.50 10.80 3.41
CA GLU A 41 -7.30 11.57 4.64
C GLU A 41 -5.99 11.16 5.33
N LEU A 42 -4.91 11.81 4.91
CA LEU A 42 -3.57 11.53 5.41
C LEU A 42 -3.46 11.76 6.93
N ALA A 43 -4.13 12.77 7.50
CA ALA A 43 -4.01 13.07 8.92
C ALA A 43 -4.56 11.96 9.81
N ALA A 44 -5.72 11.41 9.45
CA ALA A 44 -6.32 10.29 10.17
C ALA A 44 -5.41 9.05 10.09
N LEU A 45 -4.91 8.76 8.89
CA LEU A 45 -4.07 7.58 8.68
C LEU A 45 -2.74 7.67 9.46
N LEU A 46 -2.16 8.86 9.57
CA LEU A 46 -0.93 9.10 10.35
C LEU A 46 -1.16 9.02 11.87
N ALA A 47 -2.33 9.43 12.35
CA ALA A 47 -2.66 9.34 13.76
C ALA A 47 -2.79 7.88 14.23
N ASP A 48 -3.24 6.99 13.35
CA ASP A 48 -3.47 5.59 13.66
C ASP A 48 -2.24 4.68 13.43
N GLN A 49 -1.21 5.16 12.71
CA GLN A 49 -0.11 4.32 12.23
C GLN A 49 1.28 4.94 12.44
N ASP A 50 1.96 4.44 13.48
CA ASP A 50 3.34 4.81 13.78
C ASP A 50 4.30 4.48 12.62
N GLY A 51 5.19 5.42 12.29
CA GLY A 51 6.21 5.25 11.24
C GLY A 51 5.67 5.41 9.80
N LEU A 52 4.38 5.67 9.59
CA LEU A 52 3.84 5.94 8.26
C LEU A 52 4.44 7.19 7.62
N HIS A 53 4.69 8.24 8.42
CA HIS A 53 5.34 9.46 7.95
C HIS A 53 6.65 9.18 7.21
N GLU A 54 7.48 8.29 7.75
CA GLU A 54 8.78 7.94 7.17
C GLU A 54 8.59 7.25 5.82
N VAL A 55 7.62 6.33 5.72
CA VAL A 55 7.32 5.62 4.47
C VAL A 55 6.77 6.57 3.42
N VAL A 56 5.89 7.51 3.79
CA VAL A 56 5.36 8.53 2.87
C VAL A 56 6.47 9.45 2.37
N ALA A 57 7.33 9.96 3.27
CA ALA A 57 8.45 10.82 2.90
C ALA A 57 9.45 10.08 2.01
N ASP A 58 9.72 8.81 2.31
CA ASP A 58 10.60 7.96 1.55
C ASP A 58 10.10 7.71 0.11
N ILE A 59 8.80 7.40 -0.03
CA ILE A 59 8.18 7.24 -1.35
C ILE A 59 8.12 8.58 -2.07
N ALA A 60 7.86 9.69 -1.39
CA ALA A 60 7.88 11.02 -2.03
C ALA A 60 9.27 11.31 -2.61
N ALA A 61 10.34 11.05 -1.86
CA ALA A 61 11.71 11.30 -2.28
C ALA A 61 12.21 10.39 -3.40
N ARG A 62 11.90 9.08 -3.34
CA ARG A 62 12.42 8.08 -4.30
C ARG A 62 11.42 7.69 -5.39
N GLY A 63 10.16 8.11 -5.26
CA GLY A 63 9.04 7.56 -6.02
C GLY A 63 9.18 7.75 -7.52
N ARG A 64 9.71 8.90 -7.98
CA ARG A 64 9.93 9.18 -9.40
C ARG A 64 10.74 8.08 -10.09
N SER A 65 11.91 7.74 -9.55
CA SER A 65 12.79 6.73 -10.13
C SER A 65 12.19 5.33 -10.07
N LEU A 66 11.36 5.06 -9.06
CA LEU A 66 10.70 3.76 -8.87
C LEU A 66 9.36 3.64 -9.62
N GLY A 67 8.89 4.69 -10.29
CA GLY A 67 7.54 4.72 -10.89
C GLY A 67 6.41 4.69 -9.87
N MET A 68 6.66 5.20 -8.66
CA MET A 68 5.67 5.33 -7.58
C MET A 68 5.24 6.79 -7.44
N HIS A 69 3.93 7.03 -7.40
CA HIS A 69 3.34 8.35 -7.27
C HIS A 69 2.37 8.39 -6.11
N LEU A 70 2.40 9.48 -5.34
CA LEU A 70 1.49 9.71 -4.23
C LEU A 70 0.45 10.77 -4.60
N VAL A 71 -0.80 10.50 -4.28
CA VAL A 71 -1.88 11.50 -4.24
C VAL A 71 -2.35 11.58 -2.80
N LEU A 72 -1.98 12.67 -2.13
CA LEU A 72 -2.21 12.85 -0.69
C LEU A 72 -3.26 13.94 -0.49
N CYS A 73 -4.37 13.57 0.13
CA CYS A 73 -5.45 14.46 0.49
C CYS A 73 -5.49 14.60 2.03
N THR A 74 -5.82 15.79 2.50
CA THR A 74 -6.13 16.03 3.92
C THR A 74 -6.91 17.32 4.07
N GLN A 75 -7.75 17.38 5.10
CA GLN A 75 -8.47 18.60 5.46
C GLN A 75 -7.62 19.60 6.25
N ARG A 76 -6.50 19.16 6.85
CA ARG A 76 -5.66 19.96 7.76
C ARG A 76 -4.18 19.79 7.38
N PRO A 77 -3.70 20.44 6.31
CA PRO A 77 -2.33 20.25 5.85
C PRO A 77 -1.28 20.76 6.86
N ALA A 78 -1.58 21.81 7.63
CA ALA A 78 -0.67 22.35 8.63
C ALA A 78 -0.34 21.30 9.71
N GLY A 79 0.95 21.02 9.92
CA GLY A 79 1.45 20.06 10.90
C GLY A 79 1.32 18.58 10.50
N VAL A 80 0.51 18.26 9.50
CA VAL A 80 0.33 16.89 8.96
C VAL A 80 1.33 16.64 7.83
N VAL A 81 1.44 17.57 6.88
CA VAL A 81 2.37 17.42 5.76
C VAL A 81 3.71 18.03 6.14
N ARG A 82 4.71 17.17 6.40
CA ARG A 82 6.06 17.58 6.77
C ARG A 82 6.81 18.17 5.57
N ASP A 83 7.81 19.02 5.83
CA ASP A 83 8.65 19.66 4.81
C ASP A 83 9.25 18.67 3.81
N ALA A 84 9.69 17.49 4.28
CA ALA A 84 10.23 16.45 3.42
C ALA A 84 9.21 15.93 2.39
N VAL A 85 7.93 15.84 2.74
CA VAL A 85 6.87 15.46 1.81
C VAL A 85 6.57 16.63 0.88
N LEU A 86 6.42 17.85 1.40
CA LEU A 86 6.16 19.05 0.60
C LEU A 86 7.26 19.32 -0.44
N ALA A 87 8.52 19.11 -0.08
CA ALA A 87 9.67 19.30 -0.96
C ALA A 87 9.68 18.35 -2.16
N ASN A 88 9.00 17.20 -2.05
CA ASN A 88 8.91 16.18 -3.09
C ASN A 88 7.51 16.09 -3.73
N CYS A 89 6.60 16.99 -3.35
CA CYS A 89 5.29 17.16 -3.97
C CYS A 89 5.31 18.45 -4.82
N ASP A 90 5.77 18.31 -6.07
CA ASP A 90 5.88 19.43 -7.01
C ASP A 90 4.52 20.04 -7.30
N LEU A 91 3.54 19.23 -7.67
CA LEU A 91 2.19 19.68 -7.95
C LEU A 91 1.37 19.76 -6.65
N ARG A 92 0.85 20.95 -6.35
CA ARG A 92 0.05 21.20 -5.14
C ARG A 92 -1.27 21.80 -5.53
N LEU A 93 -2.35 21.15 -5.13
CA LEU A 93 -3.71 21.63 -5.38
C LEU A 93 -4.37 21.92 -4.04
N SER A 94 -4.84 23.15 -3.85
CA SER A 94 -5.66 23.53 -2.71
C SER A 94 -7.06 23.90 -3.17
N LEU A 95 -8.05 23.11 -2.77
CA LEU A 95 -9.43 23.58 -2.68
C LEU A 95 -9.53 24.64 -1.56
N ARG A 96 -10.73 25.16 -1.35
CA ARG A 96 -10.97 26.08 -0.24
C ARG A 96 -10.58 25.43 1.09
N VAL A 97 -9.77 26.14 1.86
CA VAL A 97 -9.38 25.76 3.23
C VAL A 97 -9.99 26.72 4.24
N ASN A 98 -10.12 26.26 5.50
CA ASN A 98 -10.84 27.01 6.53
C ASN A 98 -10.08 28.21 7.10
N ASN A 99 -8.75 28.24 6.95
CA ASN A 99 -7.90 29.29 7.50
C ASN A 99 -6.71 29.60 6.58
N GLU A 100 -6.13 30.78 6.74
CA GLU A 100 -4.98 31.21 5.93
C GLU A 100 -3.70 30.43 6.21
N ALA A 101 -3.56 29.79 7.39
CA ALA A 101 -2.36 29.03 7.75
C ALA A 101 -2.23 27.76 6.90
N ASP A 102 -3.33 27.05 6.67
CA ASP A 102 -3.38 25.88 5.78
C ASP A 102 -3.03 26.25 4.33
N SER A 103 -3.56 27.38 3.84
CA SER A 103 -3.25 27.89 2.51
C SER A 103 -1.75 28.21 2.37
N ARG A 104 -1.16 28.86 3.39
CA ARG A 104 0.27 29.20 3.41
C ARG A 104 1.13 27.94 3.47
N ALA A 105 0.78 26.97 4.31
CA ALA A 105 1.52 25.72 4.45
C ALA A 105 1.61 24.95 3.13
N LEU A 106 0.51 24.90 2.36
CA LEU A 106 0.47 24.15 1.11
C LEU A 106 1.01 24.94 -0.10
N LEU A 107 0.55 26.18 -0.30
CA LEU A 107 0.80 26.98 -1.51
C LEU A 107 1.71 28.19 -1.31
N GLY A 108 2.08 28.53 -0.08
CA GLY A 108 2.86 29.75 0.23
C GLY A 108 2.05 31.05 0.09
N THR A 109 0.72 30.98 -0.06
CA THR A 109 -0.17 32.14 -0.19
C THR A 109 -1.40 31.98 0.70
N VAL A 110 -2.23 33.02 0.84
CA VAL A 110 -3.49 32.95 1.61
C VAL A 110 -4.73 32.75 0.73
N GLU A 111 -4.54 32.75 -0.58
CA GLU A 111 -5.62 32.90 -1.55
C GLU A 111 -6.57 31.69 -1.56
N ALA A 112 -6.11 30.49 -1.17
CA ALA A 112 -6.98 29.32 -1.08
C ALA A 112 -8.03 29.45 0.04
N ALA A 113 -7.70 30.16 1.13
CA ALA A 113 -8.65 30.44 2.22
C ALA A 113 -9.72 31.46 1.82
N ARG A 114 -9.48 32.23 0.75
CA ARG A 114 -10.37 33.27 0.23
C ARG A 114 -11.23 32.80 -0.94
N LEU A 115 -11.08 31.55 -1.36
CA LEU A 115 -11.91 30.97 -2.40
C LEU A 115 -13.39 30.97 -1.96
N ALA A 116 -14.27 31.32 -2.89
CA ALA A 116 -15.71 31.22 -2.69
C ALA A 116 -16.15 29.76 -2.51
N ASP A 117 -17.21 29.55 -1.73
CA ASP A 117 -17.79 28.23 -1.46
C ASP A 117 -18.43 27.59 -2.70
N ALA A 118 -18.78 28.39 -3.71
CA ALA A 118 -19.41 27.95 -4.94
C ALA A 118 -18.77 28.58 -6.19
N PRO A 119 -18.75 27.86 -7.32
CA PRO A 119 -19.14 26.45 -7.46
C PRO A 119 -18.12 25.51 -6.80
N ALA A 120 -18.58 24.29 -6.45
CA ALA A 120 -17.69 23.25 -5.93
C ALA A 120 -16.58 22.93 -6.94
N GLY A 121 -15.39 22.56 -6.44
CA GLY A 121 -14.24 22.23 -7.28
C GLY A 121 -13.37 23.42 -7.70
N ARG A 122 -13.69 24.65 -7.26
CA ARG A 122 -12.78 25.79 -7.44
C ARG A 122 -11.55 25.63 -6.53
N CYS A 123 -10.37 25.70 -7.11
CA CYS A 123 -9.10 25.50 -6.40
C CYS A 123 -8.00 26.41 -6.94
N LEU A 124 -6.87 26.43 -6.24
CA LEU A 124 -5.59 26.93 -6.71
C LEU A 124 -4.65 25.77 -6.97
N VAL A 125 -3.91 25.82 -8.07
CA VAL A 125 -2.83 24.87 -8.39
C VAL A 125 -1.50 25.61 -8.42
N GLY A 126 -0.55 25.15 -7.61
CA GLY A 126 0.82 25.64 -7.57
C GLY A 126 1.81 24.54 -7.98
N ALA A 127 2.96 24.96 -8.47
CA ALA A 127 4.12 24.10 -8.64
C ALA A 127 5.37 24.76 -8.05
N HIS A 128 6.42 23.99 -7.76
CA HIS A 128 7.67 24.56 -7.25
C HIS A 128 8.20 25.67 -8.18
N GLY A 129 8.43 26.86 -7.65
CA GLY A 129 8.87 28.03 -8.41
C GLY A 129 7.82 28.67 -9.33
N VAL A 130 6.57 28.19 -9.34
CA VAL A 130 5.50 28.71 -10.19
C VAL A 130 4.36 29.26 -9.32
N PRO A 131 3.95 30.54 -9.52
CA PRO A 131 2.82 31.12 -8.80
C PRO A 131 1.55 30.29 -8.96
N ALA A 132 0.79 30.16 -7.87
CA ALA A 132 -0.47 29.43 -7.88
C ALA A 132 -1.50 30.08 -8.83
N ARG A 133 -2.26 29.25 -9.56
CA ARG A 133 -3.25 29.69 -10.55
C ARG A 133 -4.63 29.16 -10.20
N PRO A 134 -5.71 29.93 -10.42
CA PRO A 134 -7.06 29.43 -10.24
C PRO A 134 -7.37 28.33 -11.27
N LEU A 135 -8.05 27.30 -10.80
CA LEU A 135 -8.52 26.16 -11.59
C LEU A 135 -9.93 25.76 -11.13
N GLN A 136 -10.68 25.17 -12.05
CA GLN A 136 -11.98 24.57 -11.80
C GLN A 136 -11.87 23.08 -12.09
N VAL A 137 -12.02 22.26 -11.06
CA VAL A 137 -12.04 20.79 -11.20
C VAL A 137 -13.32 20.37 -11.91
N ALA A 138 -13.18 19.49 -12.91
CA ALA A 138 -14.30 18.89 -13.61
C ALA A 138 -15.05 17.90 -12.70
N VAL A 139 -16.36 17.77 -12.90
CA VAL A 139 -17.18 16.79 -12.17
C VAL A 139 -17.24 15.50 -12.98
N THR A 140 -17.17 14.37 -12.27
CA THR A 140 -17.26 13.02 -12.85
C THR A 140 -18.51 12.33 -12.31
N THR A 141 -19.25 11.66 -13.18
CA THR A 141 -20.41 10.83 -12.80
C THR A 141 -20.06 9.34 -12.75
N LEU A 142 -20.94 8.51 -12.16
CA LEU A 142 -20.76 7.06 -12.19
C LEU A 142 -20.75 6.51 -13.63
N ASP A 143 -21.51 7.11 -14.54
CA ASP A 143 -21.51 6.72 -15.96
C ASP A 143 -20.19 7.06 -16.65
N ASP A 144 -19.57 8.20 -16.31
CA ASP A 144 -18.24 8.53 -16.81
C ASP A 144 -17.20 7.52 -16.31
N LEU A 145 -17.28 7.13 -15.03
CA LEU A 145 -16.40 6.10 -14.46
C LEU A 145 -16.57 4.75 -15.15
N ALA A 146 -17.82 4.30 -15.35
CA ALA A 146 -18.11 3.04 -16.03
C ALA A 146 -17.57 3.04 -17.47
N ARG A 147 -17.74 4.15 -18.20
CA ARG A 147 -17.24 4.33 -19.56
C ARG A 147 -15.72 4.30 -19.62
N ILE A 148 -15.04 5.00 -18.71
CA ILE A 148 -13.58 5.00 -18.62
C ILE A 148 -13.06 3.62 -18.26
N ALA A 149 -13.68 2.94 -17.28
CA ALA A 149 -13.27 1.60 -16.86
C ALA A 149 -13.40 0.60 -18.02
N ALA A 150 -14.51 0.61 -18.75
CA ALA A 150 -14.71 -0.24 -19.91
C ALA A 150 -13.68 0.04 -21.03
N ALA A 151 -13.40 1.31 -21.31
CA ALA A 151 -12.43 1.71 -22.35
C ALA A 151 -10.96 1.44 -21.98
N ARG A 152 -10.67 1.23 -20.69
CA ARG A 152 -9.31 1.00 -20.16
C ARG A 152 -9.13 -0.39 -19.56
N ALA A 153 -10.12 -1.27 -19.72
CA ALA A 153 -10.04 -2.64 -19.25
C ALA A 153 -8.84 -3.34 -19.92
N THR A 154 -8.05 -4.03 -19.10
CA THR A 154 -6.89 -4.80 -19.55
C THR A 154 -6.95 -6.17 -18.91
N ASP A 155 -6.68 -7.20 -19.71
CA ASP A 155 -6.56 -8.57 -19.23
C ASP A 155 -5.17 -8.85 -18.64
N VAL A 156 -4.24 -7.89 -18.75
CA VAL A 156 -2.90 -8.03 -18.16
C VAL A 156 -3.03 -7.99 -16.63
N PRO A 157 -2.74 -9.11 -15.94
CA PRO A 157 -2.85 -9.15 -14.49
C PRO A 157 -1.82 -8.20 -13.89
N VAL A 158 -2.30 -7.19 -13.17
CA VAL A 158 -1.44 -6.27 -12.42
C VAL A 158 -1.10 -6.91 -11.08
N ARG A 159 0.19 -6.98 -10.76
CA ARG A 159 0.66 -7.39 -9.43
C ARG A 159 0.04 -6.49 -8.36
N ARG A 160 -0.55 -7.11 -7.34
CA ARG A 160 -1.14 -6.41 -6.18
C ARG A 160 -0.14 -6.40 -5.03
N PRO A 161 0.46 -5.25 -4.67
CA PRO A 161 1.44 -5.18 -3.58
C PRO A 161 0.83 -5.46 -2.20
N TRP A 162 -0.48 -5.35 -2.07
CA TRP A 162 -1.25 -5.65 -0.88
C TRP A 162 -2.21 -6.79 -1.16
N LEU A 163 -2.24 -7.73 -0.24
CA LEU A 163 -3.25 -8.78 -0.20
C LEU A 163 -4.44 -8.28 0.61
N ASP A 164 -5.59 -8.91 0.39
CA ASP A 164 -6.75 -8.69 1.25
C ASP A 164 -6.37 -9.04 2.71
N PRO A 165 -7.11 -8.56 3.72
CA PRO A 165 -6.97 -9.05 5.07
C PRO A 165 -7.16 -10.58 5.15
N LEU A 166 -6.56 -11.22 6.15
CA LEU A 166 -6.83 -12.64 6.40
C LEU A 166 -8.34 -12.86 6.56
N PRO A 167 -8.91 -13.88 5.89
CA PRO A 167 -10.33 -14.16 6.00
C PRO A 167 -10.67 -14.60 7.43
N ALA A 168 -11.92 -14.37 7.84
CA ALA A 168 -12.41 -14.74 9.18
C ALA A 168 -12.36 -16.26 9.45
N SER A 169 -12.41 -17.08 8.38
CA SER A 169 -12.26 -18.53 8.46
C SER A 169 -11.57 -19.06 7.21
N VAL A 170 -10.74 -20.10 7.37
CA VAL A 170 -10.05 -20.78 6.26
C VAL A 170 -10.43 -22.26 6.30
N PRO A 171 -11.11 -22.79 5.27
CA PRO A 171 -11.31 -24.23 5.11
C PRO A 171 -9.97 -24.97 5.05
N LEU A 172 -9.87 -26.13 5.71
CA LEU A 172 -8.63 -26.91 5.73
C LEU A 172 -8.17 -27.32 4.31
N ALA A 173 -9.11 -27.62 3.42
CA ALA A 173 -8.81 -27.95 2.03
C ALA A 173 -8.08 -26.82 1.28
N ASP A 174 -8.34 -25.57 1.64
CA ASP A 174 -7.76 -24.40 0.98
C ASP A 174 -6.28 -24.20 1.37
N LEU A 175 -5.84 -24.78 2.49
CA LEU A 175 -4.45 -24.72 2.94
C LEU A 175 -3.50 -25.53 2.03
N VAL A 176 -4.02 -26.51 1.29
CA VAL A 176 -3.21 -27.34 0.39
C VAL A 176 -2.82 -26.59 -0.87
N ALA A 177 -3.64 -25.62 -1.30
CA ALA A 177 -3.41 -24.81 -2.49
C ALA A 177 -2.40 -23.66 -2.28
N VAL A 178 -2.02 -23.39 -1.03
CA VAL A 178 -1.10 -22.30 -0.67
C VAL A 178 0.28 -22.88 -0.33
N PRO A 179 1.39 -22.29 -0.85
CA PRO A 179 2.74 -22.74 -0.54
C PRO A 179 2.98 -22.84 0.97
N ARG A 180 3.56 -23.95 1.42
CA ARG A 180 3.82 -24.18 2.85
C ARG A 180 5.00 -23.34 3.34
N LEU A 181 4.81 -22.67 4.47
CA LEU A 181 5.89 -22.13 5.28
C LEU A 181 6.36 -23.25 6.21
N LEU A 182 7.39 -23.98 5.79
CA LEU A 182 8.11 -24.88 6.68
C LEU A 182 9.19 -24.05 7.39
N ARG A 183 9.44 -24.36 8.66
CA ARG A 183 10.16 -23.55 9.68
C ARG A 183 11.02 -22.39 9.16
N HIS A 184 10.75 -21.17 9.68
CA HIS A 184 11.70 -20.04 9.72
C HIS A 184 12.46 -19.78 8.39
N GLY A 185 11.79 -19.95 7.25
CA GLY A 185 12.32 -19.55 5.94
C GLY A 185 13.13 -20.59 5.16
N SER A 186 13.21 -21.86 5.57
CA SER A 186 13.82 -22.91 4.74
C SER A 186 12.82 -23.95 4.24
N ALA A 187 12.89 -24.25 2.95
CA ALA A 187 12.10 -25.31 2.32
C ALA A 187 12.57 -26.69 2.81
N VAL A 188 11.62 -27.60 3.07
CA VAL A 188 11.95 -29.02 3.26
C VAL A 188 12.13 -29.64 1.87
N PRO A 189 13.20 -30.43 1.64
CA PRO A 189 13.39 -31.13 0.37
C PRO A 189 12.20 -32.07 0.07
N ASP A 190 11.85 -32.20 -1.21
CA ASP A 190 10.87 -33.16 -1.69
C ASP A 190 11.18 -34.56 -1.14
N GLY A 191 10.23 -35.14 -0.39
CA GLY A 191 10.38 -36.41 0.32
C GLY A 191 10.54 -36.30 1.85
N GLY A 192 10.47 -35.10 2.42
CA GLY A 192 10.54 -34.88 3.88
C GLY A 192 9.30 -35.32 4.69
N ALA A 193 9.52 -35.51 5.99
CA ALA A 193 8.54 -35.98 6.98
C ALA A 193 7.15 -35.29 6.89
N PRO A 194 6.06 -35.99 7.25
CA PRO A 194 4.71 -35.45 7.14
C PRO A 194 4.55 -34.16 7.97
N ALA A 195 4.38 -33.05 7.27
CA ALA A 195 4.04 -31.76 7.86
C ALA A 195 2.53 -31.56 7.85
N VAL A 196 1.97 -31.27 9.02
CA VAL A 196 0.54 -31.12 9.29
C VAL A 196 0.15 -29.66 9.10
N PRO A 197 -0.52 -29.26 8.00
CA PRO A 197 -0.97 -27.88 7.80
C PRO A 197 -2.09 -27.55 8.80
N PHE A 198 -2.08 -26.33 9.36
CA PHE A 198 -3.08 -25.96 10.36
C PHE A 198 -3.56 -24.51 10.31
N ALA A 199 -2.87 -23.61 9.59
CA ALA A 199 -3.28 -22.21 9.48
C ALA A 199 -2.76 -21.53 8.22
N LEU A 200 -3.35 -20.38 7.89
CA LEU A 200 -2.86 -19.44 6.89
C LEU A 200 -2.11 -18.30 7.59
N VAL A 201 -0.94 -17.94 7.09
CA VAL A 201 -0.08 -16.87 7.60
C VAL A 201 -0.01 -15.76 6.57
N ASP A 202 -0.15 -14.52 7.02
CA ASP A 202 0.11 -13.34 6.22
C ASP A 202 1.57 -12.88 6.41
N LEU A 203 2.31 -12.72 5.31
CA LEU A 203 3.71 -12.30 5.30
C LEU A 203 3.82 -10.98 4.53
N PRO A 204 3.41 -9.85 5.13
CA PRO A 204 3.34 -8.56 4.44
C PRO A 204 4.70 -8.07 3.94
N ALA A 205 5.80 -8.40 4.64
CA ALA A 205 7.17 -8.09 4.22
C ALA A 205 7.62 -8.84 2.95
N GLU A 206 6.96 -9.95 2.62
CA GLU A 206 7.16 -10.77 1.43
C GLU A 206 6.02 -10.59 0.41
N GLN A 207 4.97 -9.83 0.76
CA GLN A 207 3.78 -9.58 -0.06
C GLN A 207 3.11 -10.87 -0.55
N ARG A 208 3.10 -11.90 0.30
CA ARG A 208 2.49 -13.21 0.03
C ARG A 208 1.83 -13.78 1.28
N ARG A 209 1.02 -14.81 1.08
CA ARG A 209 0.52 -15.68 2.15
C ARG A 209 1.18 -17.05 2.05
N ALA A 210 1.23 -17.76 3.18
CA ALA A 210 1.77 -19.10 3.24
C ALA A 210 0.96 -19.98 4.21
N THR A 211 0.99 -21.29 4.02
CA THR A 211 0.37 -22.25 4.95
C THR A 211 1.34 -22.56 6.08
N ALA A 212 0.96 -22.28 7.33
CA ALA A 212 1.65 -22.79 8.50
C ALA A 212 1.43 -24.30 8.62
N ALA A 213 2.53 -25.04 8.79
CA ALA A 213 2.51 -26.46 9.03
C ALA A 213 3.44 -26.84 10.18
N TRP A 214 3.08 -27.88 10.92
CA TRP A 214 3.87 -28.45 12.01
C TRP A 214 4.36 -29.83 11.61
N CYS A 215 5.66 -30.08 11.75
CA CYS A 215 6.28 -31.36 11.46
C CYS A 215 6.85 -31.97 12.75
N PRO A 216 6.22 -32.97 13.37
CA PRO A 216 6.67 -33.52 14.66
C PRO A 216 8.12 -34.01 14.66
N ALA A 217 8.59 -34.54 13.53
CA ALA A 217 9.93 -35.09 13.39
C ALA A 217 11.05 -34.02 13.48
N THR A 218 10.79 -32.83 12.94
CA THR A 218 11.76 -31.72 12.95
C THR A 218 11.45 -30.69 14.02
N ASP A 219 10.18 -30.55 14.36
CA ASP A 219 9.69 -29.47 15.18
C ASP A 219 9.56 -29.85 16.65
N GLY A 220 9.51 -31.14 16.94
CA GLY A 220 9.25 -31.67 18.27
C GLY A 220 7.84 -31.33 18.75
N HIS A 221 7.72 -31.01 20.03
CA HIS A 221 6.44 -30.79 20.70
C HIS A 221 5.77 -29.47 20.29
N LEU A 222 4.44 -29.51 20.14
CA LEU A 222 3.61 -28.33 19.88
C LEU A 222 2.87 -27.91 21.17
N LEU A 223 2.95 -26.63 21.50
CA LEU A 223 2.20 -26.02 22.61
C LEU A 223 1.13 -25.07 22.05
N VAL A 224 -0.14 -25.26 22.43
CA VAL A 224 -1.27 -24.40 22.02
C VAL A 224 -1.85 -23.70 23.24
N VAL A 225 -1.74 -22.37 23.29
CA VAL A 225 -2.20 -21.50 24.39
C VAL A 225 -3.25 -20.51 23.88
N GLY A 226 -4.23 -20.17 24.72
CA GLY A 226 -5.30 -19.23 24.38
C GLY A 226 -6.37 -19.16 25.48
N GLY A 227 -7.01 -18.00 25.64
CA GLY A 227 -8.09 -17.79 26.62
C GLY A 227 -9.38 -18.55 26.29
N PRO A 228 -10.41 -18.49 27.16
CA PRO A 228 -11.73 -19.05 26.86
C PRO A 228 -12.29 -18.52 25.53
N GLY A 229 -12.86 -19.40 24.69
CA GLY A 229 -13.44 -19.02 23.40
C GLY A 229 -12.44 -18.70 22.26
N SER A 230 -11.13 -18.70 22.52
CA SER A 230 -10.09 -18.35 21.51
C SER A 230 -9.86 -19.36 20.38
N GLY A 231 -10.56 -20.50 20.39
CA GLY A 231 -10.46 -21.50 19.33
C GLY A 231 -9.42 -22.61 19.54
N ARG A 232 -8.83 -22.77 20.73
CA ARG A 232 -7.88 -23.88 21.03
C ARG A 232 -8.39 -25.26 20.62
N SER A 233 -9.63 -25.61 20.98
CA SER A 233 -10.24 -26.89 20.61
C SER A 233 -10.46 -27.04 19.11
N THR A 234 -10.70 -25.92 18.40
CA THR A 234 -10.80 -25.91 16.94
C THR A 234 -9.43 -26.15 16.32
N CYS A 235 -8.37 -25.47 16.80
CA CYS A 235 -7.00 -25.69 16.35
C CYS A 235 -6.57 -27.16 16.46
N LEU A 236 -6.82 -27.79 17.62
CA LEU A 236 -6.51 -29.22 17.81
C LEU A 236 -7.35 -30.13 16.91
N ARG A 237 -8.62 -29.80 16.66
CA ARG A 237 -9.46 -30.54 15.70
C ARG A 237 -8.94 -30.42 14.28
N THR A 238 -8.47 -29.23 13.88
CA THR A 238 -7.84 -29.02 12.57
C THR A 238 -6.57 -29.86 12.45
N ILE A 239 -5.64 -29.76 13.41
CA ILE A 239 -4.40 -30.55 13.41
C ILE A 239 -4.67 -32.05 13.35
N ARG A 240 -5.72 -32.54 14.03
CA ARG A 240 -6.13 -33.94 14.00
C ARG A 240 -6.72 -34.36 12.64
N ALA A 241 -7.36 -33.44 11.92
CA ALA A 241 -8.05 -33.71 10.66
C ALA A 241 -7.15 -33.56 9.42
N SER A 242 -6.03 -32.86 9.55
CA SER A 242 -4.97 -32.66 8.56
C SER A 242 -4.10 -33.89 8.37
#